data_AF-A0A0J7Y8Q0-F1
#
_entry.id   AF-A0A0J7Y8Q0-F1
#
_cell.length_a   1.000
_cell.length_b   1.000
_cell.length_c   1.000
_cell.angle_alpha   90.00
_cell.angle_beta   90.00
_cell.angle_gamma   90.00
#
_symmetry.space_group_name_H-M   'P 1'
#
loop_
_entity.id
_entity.type
_entity.pdbx_description
1 polymer ?
#
loop_
_entity_poly.entity_id
_entity_poly.type
_entity_poly.pdbx_seq_one_letter_code
_entity_poly.pdbx_strand_id
1 'polypeptide(L)'
;MKYKVTNNDFRTKAFQTPDGVKLVAPGDTATVHVSQPIGEVEGLKAELLDGEGYEEMDAPDITKMTVAELKTFAETNGIDLGEATKKDDILAAIELANEPKF
;
A
#
# COMPACT_ATOMS: atom_id res chain seq x y z
N MET A 1 0.67 3.76 -15.18
CA MET A 1 -0.46 2.81 -15.15
C MET A 1 -0.20 1.74 -14.09
N LYS A 2 -1.12 1.52 -13.16
CA LYS A 2 -0.97 0.47 -12.13
C LYS A 2 -1.62 -0.82 -12.61
N TYR A 3 -0.92 -1.93 -12.44
CA TYR A 3 -1.42 -3.27 -12.75
C TYR A 3 -1.27 -4.17 -11.54
N LYS A 4 -2.28 -4.98 -11.26
CA LYS A 4 -2.15 -6.15 -10.40
C LYS A 4 -1.62 -7.30 -11.25
N VAL A 5 -0.41 -7.72 -10.98
CA VAL A 5 0.28 -8.78 -11.73
C VAL A 5 0.44 -10.01 -10.86
N THR A 6 -0.09 -11.14 -11.32
CA THR A 6 0.13 -12.47 -10.75
C THR A 6 1.06 -13.24 -11.67
N ASN A 7 2.18 -13.69 -11.14
CA ASN A 7 3.14 -14.48 -11.89
C ASN A 7 2.82 -15.97 -11.74
N ASN A 8 2.16 -16.55 -12.74
CA ASN A 8 1.86 -17.99 -12.81
C ASN A 8 2.97 -18.79 -13.53
N ASP A 9 4.07 -18.15 -13.89
CA ASP A 9 5.24 -18.77 -14.49
C ASP A 9 6.16 -19.36 -13.42
N PHE A 10 7.07 -20.24 -13.82
CA PHE A 10 8.10 -20.82 -12.96
C PHE A 10 9.32 -19.90 -12.79
N ARG A 11 9.37 -18.78 -13.50
CA ARG A 11 10.47 -17.79 -13.48
C ARG A 11 10.01 -16.47 -12.89
N THR A 12 10.90 -15.81 -12.15
CA THR A 12 10.67 -14.44 -11.67
C THR A 12 10.49 -13.48 -12.84
N LYS A 13 9.47 -12.63 -12.77
CA LYS A 13 9.20 -11.60 -13.78
C LYS A 13 9.60 -10.23 -13.25
N ALA A 14 10.23 -9.43 -14.10
CA ALA A 14 10.70 -8.09 -13.78
C ALA A 14 9.86 -7.04 -14.52
N PHE A 15 9.43 -6.01 -13.80
CA PHE A 15 8.64 -4.91 -14.32
C PHE A 15 9.38 -3.59 -14.14
N GLN A 16 9.50 -2.84 -15.23
CA GLN A 16 10.08 -1.50 -15.19
C GLN A 16 9.05 -0.51 -14.65
N THR A 17 9.31 0.01 -13.45
CA THR A 17 8.54 1.07 -12.81
C THR A 17 9.31 2.39 -12.82
N PRO A 18 8.64 3.54 -12.61
CA PRO A 18 9.33 4.83 -12.42
C PRO A 18 10.33 4.80 -11.26
N ASP A 19 10.00 4.03 -10.21
CA ASP A 19 10.81 3.89 -9.00
C ASP A 19 11.96 2.87 -9.13
N GLY A 20 12.05 2.16 -10.26
CA GLY A 20 13.09 1.15 -10.51
C GLY A 20 12.53 -0.15 -11.12
N VAL A 21 13.18 -1.27 -10.86
CA VAL A 21 12.72 -2.59 -11.33
C VAL A 21 12.02 -3.32 -10.19
N LYS A 22 10.73 -3.63 -10.35
CA LYS A 22 9.99 -4.48 -9.42
C LYS A 22 10.05 -5.93 -9.89
N LEU A 23 10.45 -6.84 -9.00
CA LEU A 23 10.47 -8.27 -9.27
C LEU A 23 9.24 -8.94 -8.65
N VAL A 24 8.65 -9.90 -9.36
CA VAL A 24 7.49 -10.70 -8.91
C VAL A 24 7.86 -12.17 -9.04
N ALA A 25 7.95 -12.85 -7.89
CA ALA A 25 8.35 -14.25 -7.82
C ALA A 25 7.29 -15.20 -8.41
N PRO A 26 7.67 -16.42 -8.83
CA PRO A 26 6.72 -17.46 -9.22
C PRO A 26 5.64 -17.70 -8.17
N GLY A 27 4.37 -17.74 -8.59
CA GLY A 27 3.19 -17.89 -7.73
C GLY A 27 2.80 -16.64 -6.95
N ASP A 28 3.57 -15.56 -7.03
CA ASP A 28 3.34 -14.35 -6.26
C ASP A 28 2.46 -13.33 -7.01
N THR A 29 1.81 -12.46 -6.26
CA THR A 29 1.00 -11.36 -6.80
C THR A 29 1.48 -10.03 -6.25
N ALA A 30 1.79 -9.09 -7.14
CA ALA A 30 2.24 -7.76 -6.77
C ALA A 30 1.51 -6.68 -7.58
N THR A 31 1.45 -5.48 -7.03
CA THR A 31 1.03 -4.29 -7.77
C THR A 31 2.26 -3.62 -8.36
N VAL A 32 2.25 -3.37 -9.67
CA VAL A 32 3.34 -2.70 -10.38
C VAL A 32 2.84 -1.43 -11.05
N HIS A 33 3.61 -0.35 -10.93
CA HIS A 33 3.34 0.89 -11.63
C HIS A 33 4.24 0.96 -12.86
N VAL A 34 3.71 0.73 -14.05
CA VAL A 34 4.47 0.76 -15.30
C VAL A 34 4.09 2.00 -16.13
N SER A 35 5.06 2.57 -16.85
CA SER A 35 4.83 3.71 -17.75
C SER A 35 4.16 3.31 -19.07
N GLN A 36 4.24 2.03 -19.42
CA GLN A 36 3.68 1.45 -20.64
C GLN A 36 2.73 0.31 -20.28
N PRO A 37 1.68 0.06 -21.08
CA PRO A 37 0.74 -1.02 -20.81
C PRO A 37 1.43 -2.39 -20.86
N ILE A 38 1.07 -3.26 -19.92
CA ILE A 38 1.53 -4.65 -19.91
C ILE A 38 0.67 -5.44 -20.90
N GLY A 39 1.27 -5.94 -21.98
CA GLY A 39 0.59 -6.81 -22.94
C GLY A 39 0.32 -8.21 -22.39
N GLU A 40 -0.28 -9.07 -23.20
CA GLU A 40 -0.41 -10.49 -22.87
C GLU A 40 0.98 -11.16 -22.84
N VAL A 41 1.35 -11.70 -21.68
CA VAL A 41 2.61 -12.42 -21.48
C VAL A 41 2.26 -13.81 -20.94
N GLU A 42 2.78 -14.86 -21.56
CA GLU A 42 2.54 -16.23 -21.09
C GLU A 42 3.00 -16.41 -19.63
N GLY A 43 2.16 -17.09 -18.86
CA GLY A 43 2.37 -17.28 -17.42
C GLY A 43 2.25 -15.99 -16.60
N LEU A 44 1.74 -14.89 -17.15
CA LEU A 44 1.48 -13.67 -16.42
C LEU A 44 0.01 -13.26 -16.54
N LYS A 45 -0.65 -13.09 -15.41
CA LYS A 45 -1.97 -12.46 -15.37
C LYS A 45 -1.79 -11.02 -14.91
N ALA A 46 -1.98 -10.07 -15.81
CA ALA A 46 -1.95 -8.64 -15.51
C ALA A 46 -3.35 -8.06 -15.62
N GLU A 47 -3.84 -7.45 -14.54
CA GLU A 47 -5.13 -6.77 -14.48
C GLU A 47 -4.87 -5.28 -14.33
N LEU A 48 -5.35 -4.48 -15.30
CA LEU A 48 -5.23 -3.03 -15.25
C LEU A 48 -6.11 -2.52 -14.11
N LEU A 49 -5.48 -1.84 -13.16
CA LEU A 49 -6.17 -1.11 -12.12
C LEU A 49 -6.42 0.30 -12.68
N ASP A 50 -7.39 0.43 -13.59
CA ASP A 50 -7.85 1.73 -14.07
C ASP A 50 -8.44 2.49 -12.89
N GLY A 51 -7.89 3.69 -12.65
CA GLY A 51 -7.95 4.35 -11.37
C GLY A 51 -9.35 4.78 -10.94
N GLU A 52 -9.81 4.19 -9.82
CA GLU A 52 -10.45 4.89 -8.71
C GLU A 52 -9.98 4.19 -7.43
N GLY A 53 -9.09 4.84 -6.68
CA GLY A 53 -8.46 4.25 -5.49
C GLY A 53 -6.98 4.53 -5.48
N TYR A 54 -6.64 5.78 -5.16
CA TYR A 54 -5.36 6.08 -4.56
C TYR A 54 -5.19 5.16 -3.35
N GLU A 55 -4.33 4.15 -3.49
CA GLU A 55 -3.42 3.86 -2.40
C GLU A 55 -2.06 4.07 -3.06
N GLU A 56 -1.45 5.21 -2.75
CA GLU A 56 -0.01 5.32 -2.70
C GLU A 56 0.54 4.15 -1.86
N MET A 57 1.85 3.97 -1.79
CA MET A 57 2.39 3.21 -0.67
C MET A 57 2.09 4.00 0.60
N ASP A 58 0.85 3.94 1.07
CA ASP A 58 0.44 4.65 2.26
C ASP A 58 1.00 3.88 3.43
N ALA A 59 1.52 4.63 4.39
CA ALA A 59 1.60 4.18 5.76
C ALA A 59 0.32 3.40 6.09
N PRO A 60 0.38 2.32 6.91
CA PRO A 60 -0.79 1.49 7.22
C PRO A 60 -1.99 2.40 7.41
N ASP A 61 -2.99 2.31 6.52
CA ASP A 61 -4.06 3.29 6.46
C ASP A 61 -4.86 3.20 7.77
N ILE A 62 -4.41 3.99 8.73
CA ILE A 62 -4.94 4.05 10.08
C ILE A 62 -6.41 4.46 10.00
N THR A 63 -6.83 5.19 8.96
CA THR A 63 -8.23 5.59 8.77
C THR A 63 -9.15 4.37 8.60
N LYS A 64 -8.65 3.25 8.07
CA LYS A 64 -9.37 1.97 7.96
C LYS A 64 -9.35 1.13 9.24
N MET A 65 -8.49 1.43 10.21
CA MET A 65 -8.42 0.72 11.48
C MET A 65 -9.62 1.03 12.39
N THR A 66 -9.96 0.09 13.25
CA THR A 66 -10.95 0.29 14.32
C THR A 66 -10.39 1.14 15.45
N VAL A 67 -11.25 1.72 16.29
CA VAL A 67 -10.81 2.50 17.47
C VAL A 67 -9.87 1.69 18.38
N ALA A 68 -10.08 0.38 18.49
CA ALA A 68 -9.23 -0.51 19.28
C ALA A 68 -7.83 -0.67 18.67
N GLU A 69 -7.77 -0.88 17.35
CA GLU A 69 -6.51 -0.99 16.61
C GLU A 69 -5.74 0.33 16.62
N LEU A 70 -6.43 1.47 16.49
CA LEU A 70 -5.81 2.80 16.56
C LEU A 70 -5.18 3.08 17.92
N LYS A 71 -5.86 2.71 19.01
CA LYS A 71 -5.30 2.82 20.37
C LYS A 71 -4.06 1.96 20.55
N THR A 72 -4.12 0.72 20.07
CA THR A 72 -2.98 -0.20 20.12
C THR A 72 -1.80 0.34 19.29
N PHE A 73 -2.10 0.92 18.13
CA PHE A 73 -1.12 1.56 17.27
C PHE A 73 -0.47 2.77 17.97
N ALA A 74 -1.27 3.63 18.60
CA ALA A 74 -0.76 4.76 19.37
C ALA A 74 0.13 4.32 20.54
N GLU A 75 -0.30 3.33 21.33
CA GLU A 75 0.50 2.78 22.43
C GLU A 75 1.83 2.18 21.95
N THR A 76 1.78 1.42 20.85
CA THR A 76 2.98 0.78 20.27
C THR A 76 3.98 1.81 19.76
N ASN A 77 3.49 2.93 19.21
CA ASN A 77 4.32 4.02 18.69
C ASN A 77 4.63 5.10 19.74
N GLY A 78 4.16 4.94 20.99
CA GLY A 78 4.35 5.93 22.06
C GLY A 78 3.64 7.26 21.82
N ILE A 79 2.55 7.26 21.06
CA ILE A 79 1.72 8.42 20.75
C ILE A 79 0.72 8.63 21.89
N ASP A 80 0.74 9.83 22.47
CA ASP A 80 -0.24 10.23 23.48
C ASP A 80 -1.56 10.64 22.81
N LEU A 81 -2.63 9.92 23.13
CA LEU A 81 -3.97 10.20 22.63
C LEU A 81 -4.73 11.22 23.49
N GLY A 82 -4.21 11.61 24.67
CA GLY A 82 -4.86 12.55 25.58
C GLY A 82 -6.31 12.16 25.92
N GLU A 83 -7.26 13.08 25.70
CA GLU A 83 -8.69 12.87 25.93
C GLU A 83 -9.45 12.38 24.67
N ALA A 84 -8.73 11.96 23.61
CA ALA A 84 -9.34 11.51 22.37
C ALA A 84 -10.10 10.19 22.60
N THR A 85 -11.44 10.26 22.53
CA THR A 85 -12.34 9.12 22.71
C THR A 85 -13.07 8.74 21.43
N LYS A 86 -13.14 9.64 20.45
CA LYS A 86 -13.74 9.40 19.14
C LYS A 86 -12.67 8.93 18.16
N LYS A 87 -13.10 8.15 17.17
CA LYS A 87 -12.23 7.64 16.11
C LYS A 87 -11.48 8.78 15.40
N ASP A 88 -12.20 9.81 15.00
CA ASP A 88 -11.63 10.94 14.24
C ASP A 88 -10.58 11.71 15.06
N ASP A 89 -10.84 11.91 16.36
CA ASP A 89 -9.90 12.58 17.27
C ASP A 89 -8.61 11.74 17.45
N ILE A 90 -8.74 10.41 17.53
CA ILE A 90 -7.60 9.49 17.65
C ILE A 90 -6.77 9.46 16.36
N LEU A 91 -7.43 9.45 15.21
CA LEU A 91 -6.76 9.51 13.91
C LEU A 91 -5.93 10.79 13.77
N ALA A 92 -6.54 11.94 14.06
CA ALA A 92 -5.87 13.22 14.00
C ALA A 92 -4.63 13.28 14.93
N ALA A 93 -4.71 12.71 16.13
CA ALA A 93 -3.56 12.62 17.04
C ALA A 93 -2.43 11.74 16.49
N ILE A 94 -2.77 10.61 15.85
CA ILE A 94 -1.79 9.69 15.27
C ILE A 94 -1.17 10.27 14.00
N GLU A 95 -1.95 10.92 13.14
CA GLU A 95 -1.46 11.62 11.95
C GLU A 95 -0.50 12.75 12.34
N LEU A 96 -0.90 13.61 13.28
CA LEU A 96 -0.07 14.70 13.78
C LEU A 96 1.26 14.21 14.38
N ALA A 97 1.27 13.03 14.99
CA ALA A 97 2.48 12.42 15.52
C ALA A 97 3.36 11.73 14.46
N ASN A 98 2.77 11.28 13.34
CA ASN A 98 3.46 10.63 12.23
C ASN A 98 3.87 11.60 11.10
N GLU A 99 3.40 12.84 11.10
CA GLU A 99 3.88 13.85 10.16
C GLU A 99 5.39 14.08 10.37
N PRO A 100 6.24 13.87 9.34
CA PRO A 100 7.63 14.26 9.42
C PRO A 100 7.69 15.78 9.58
N LYS A 101 8.22 16.25 10.71
CA LYS A 101 8.55 17.66 10.90
C LYS A 101 9.60 18.06 9.85
N PHE A 102 9.16 18.71 8.79
CA PHE A 102 10.04 19.38 7.82
C PHE A 102 10.58 20.69 8.39
#